data_AF-A0A9X1P118-F1
#
_entry.id   AF-A0A9X1P118-F1
#
_cell.length_a   1.000
_cell.length_b   1.000
_cell.length_c   1.000
_cell.angle_alpha   90.00
_cell.angle_beta   90.00
_cell.angle_gamma   90.00
#
_symmetry.space_group_name_H-M   'P 1'
#
loop_
_entity.id
_entity.type
_entity.pdbx_description
1 polymer ?
#
loop_
_entity_poly.entity_id
_entity_poly.type
_entity_poly.pdbx_seq_one_letter_code
_entity_poly.pdbx_strand_id
1 'polypeptide(L)'
;MPSADIDAAAREALRARQGEGARYDAPNAPAEELLLARRGAAFFARKINELKDADFAAPSLRAGMSRPRLIAHVSYRARALALALKGLREGLTDEEAEWRPDAAFAATLPVRAIRHLYYHSDVHLNVEFRDCRPEDWDGGQIVLDGETFAVRATPLLRARDVWGAAVDLGNGARLADLPADVRPASTAM
;
A
#
# COMPACT_ATOMS: atom_id res chain seq x y z
N MET A 1 -23.06 14.41 19.85
CA MET A 1 -21.73 14.79 20.37
C MET A 1 -21.24 14.01 21.62
N PRO A 2 -21.82 12.86 22.09
CA PRO A 2 -21.16 12.01 23.10
C PRO A 2 -20.45 10.77 22.55
N SER A 3 -20.56 10.44 21.26
CA SER A 3 -20.01 9.19 20.70
C SER A 3 -18.49 9.22 20.45
N ALA A 4 -17.93 10.36 20.06
CA ALA A 4 -16.50 10.48 19.74
C ALA A 4 -15.59 10.32 20.97
N ASP A 5 -16.08 10.72 22.14
CA ASP A 5 -15.35 10.64 23.41
C ASP A 5 -15.32 9.21 23.95
N ILE A 6 -16.44 8.49 23.80
CA ILE A 6 -16.54 7.05 24.09
C ILE A 6 -15.61 6.24 23.18
N ASP A 7 -15.52 6.60 21.89
CA ASP A 7 -14.63 5.94 20.94
C ASP A 7 -13.15 6.16 21.26
N ALA A 8 -12.79 7.35 21.78
CA ALA A 8 -11.42 7.63 22.21
C ALA A 8 -11.03 6.81 23.46
N ALA A 9 -11.88 6.81 24.48
CA ALA A 9 -11.68 6.03 25.70
C ALA A 9 -11.61 4.51 25.42
N ALA A 10 -12.43 4.00 24.49
CA ALA A 10 -12.41 2.60 24.09
C ALA A 10 -11.09 2.23 23.38
N ARG A 11 -10.52 3.13 22.56
CA ARG A 11 -9.22 2.92 21.90
C ARG A 11 -8.09 2.91 22.90
N GLU A 12 -8.12 3.78 23.89
CA GLU A 12 -7.11 3.83 24.96
C GLU A 12 -7.16 2.57 25.84
N ALA A 13 -8.37 2.12 26.22
CA ALA A 13 -8.55 0.89 26.96
C ALA A 13 -8.07 -0.35 26.16
N LEU A 14 -8.26 -0.36 24.84
CA LEU A 14 -7.74 -1.40 23.97
C LEU A 14 -6.20 -1.37 23.90
N ARG A 15 -5.60 -0.18 23.80
CA ARG A 15 -4.13 0.02 23.83
C ARG A 15 -3.53 -0.54 25.10
N ALA A 16 -4.09 -0.20 26.25
CA ALA A 16 -3.65 -0.70 27.55
C ALA A 16 -3.71 -2.24 27.66
N ARG A 17 -4.69 -2.88 27.00
CA ARG A 17 -4.86 -4.36 27.01
C ARG A 17 -3.90 -5.11 26.09
N GLN A 18 -3.45 -4.49 25.00
CA GLN A 18 -2.60 -5.17 24.00
C GLN A 18 -1.12 -5.23 24.36
N GLY A 19 -0.70 -4.55 25.42
CA GLY A 19 0.69 -4.56 25.93
C GLY A 19 1.67 -3.73 25.09
N GLU A 20 2.92 -3.64 25.55
CA GLU A 20 3.97 -2.77 24.97
C GLU A 20 4.39 -3.15 23.54
N GLY A 21 4.06 -4.37 23.08
CA GLY A 21 4.34 -4.82 21.72
C GLY A 21 3.36 -4.30 20.66
N ALA A 22 2.24 -3.68 21.07
CA ALA A 22 1.24 -3.18 20.14
C ALA A 22 1.70 -1.85 19.52
N ARG A 23 2.05 -1.88 18.24
CA ARG A 23 2.47 -0.69 17.49
C ARG A 23 1.27 -0.01 16.85
N TYR A 24 1.13 1.28 17.12
CA TYR A 24 0.10 2.16 16.60
C TYR A 24 0.73 3.23 15.74
N ASP A 25 -0.04 3.78 14.80
CA ASP A 25 0.39 4.96 14.06
C ASP A 25 0.73 6.10 15.03
N ALA A 26 1.75 6.89 14.67
CA ALA A 26 2.11 8.10 15.38
C ALA A 26 0.90 9.05 15.50
N PRO A 27 0.77 9.83 16.60
CA PRO A 27 -0.37 10.73 16.79
C PRO A 27 -0.56 11.78 15.68
N ASN A 28 0.52 12.19 15.01
CA ASN A 28 0.53 13.16 13.91
C ASN A 28 0.53 12.50 12.52
N ALA A 29 0.45 11.16 12.45
CA ALA A 29 0.39 10.46 11.17
C ALA A 29 -0.88 10.88 10.39
N PRO A 30 -0.84 10.94 9.05
CA PRO A 30 -1.97 11.31 8.21
C PRO A 30 -3.06 10.22 8.25
N ALA A 31 -3.94 10.29 9.25
CA ALA A 31 -4.86 9.21 9.59
C ALA A 31 -5.88 8.88 8.49
N GLU A 32 -6.35 9.90 7.78
CA GLU A 32 -7.33 9.74 6.70
C GLU A 32 -6.70 9.04 5.49
N GLU A 33 -5.50 9.46 5.08
CA GLU A 33 -4.74 8.88 3.97
C GLU A 33 -4.27 7.46 4.30
N LEU A 34 -3.86 7.20 5.54
CA LEU A 34 -3.55 5.85 6.02
C LEU A 34 -4.78 4.93 5.96
N LEU A 35 -5.94 5.44 6.37
CA LEU A 35 -7.19 4.69 6.26
C LEU A 35 -7.56 4.41 4.79
N LEU A 36 -7.39 5.40 3.90
CA LEU A 36 -7.61 5.23 2.45
C LEU A 36 -6.67 4.19 1.86
N ALA A 37 -5.39 4.21 2.22
CA ALA A 37 -4.38 3.25 1.78
C ALA A 37 -4.73 1.83 2.23
N ARG A 38 -5.07 1.64 3.52
CA ARG A 38 -5.43 0.34 4.09
C ARG A 38 -6.72 -0.23 3.51
N ARG A 39 -7.73 0.60 3.29
CA ARG A 39 -8.98 0.17 2.64
C ARG A 39 -8.75 -0.24 1.20
N GLY A 40 -7.94 0.53 0.46
CA GLY A 40 -7.55 0.20 -0.90
C GLY A 40 -6.74 -1.10 -0.98
N ALA A 41 -5.80 -1.29 -0.05
CA ALA A 41 -5.00 -2.51 0.04
C ALA A 41 -5.89 -3.74 0.29
N ALA A 42 -6.84 -3.64 1.23
CA ALA A 42 -7.80 -4.70 1.49
C ALA A 42 -8.75 -4.94 0.29
N PHE A 43 -9.17 -3.90 -0.42
CA PHE A 43 -10.00 -4.02 -1.62
C PHE A 43 -9.23 -4.73 -2.75
N PHE A 44 -8.00 -4.31 -3.02
CA PHE A 44 -7.17 -4.93 -4.04
C PHE A 44 -6.82 -6.39 -3.69
N ALA A 45 -6.54 -6.69 -2.41
CA ALA A 45 -6.37 -8.06 -1.93
C ALA A 45 -7.58 -8.95 -2.26
N ARG A 46 -8.79 -8.45 -2.00
CA ARG A 46 -10.03 -9.17 -2.36
C ARG A 46 -10.11 -9.40 -3.86
N LYS A 47 -9.81 -8.39 -4.68
CA LYS A 47 -9.81 -8.52 -6.15
C LYS A 47 -8.78 -9.52 -6.66
N ILE A 48 -7.58 -9.59 -6.06
CA ILE A 48 -6.59 -10.62 -6.39
C ILE A 48 -7.10 -12.02 -6.01
N ASN A 49 -7.79 -12.16 -4.87
CA ASN A 49 -8.32 -13.44 -4.41
C ASN A 49 -9.57 -13.90 -5.17
N GLU A 50 -10.33 -12.98 -5.76
CA GLU A 50 -11.46 -13.27 -6.66
C GLU A 50 -10.99 -13.78 -8.04
N LEU A 51 -9.74 -13.50 -8.46
CA LEU A 51 -9.19 -14.06 -9.69
C LEU A 51 -8.98 -15.57 -9.56
N LYS A 52 -9.52 -16.32 -10.51
CA LYS A 52 -9.17 -17.73 -10.69
C LYS A 52 -7.77 -17.84 -11.25
N ASP A 53 -7.07 -18.93 -10.93
CA ASP A 53 -5.69 -19.15 -11.39
C ASP A 53 -5.58 -19.15 -12.93
N ALA A 54 -6.58 -19.71 -13.62
CA ALA A 54 -6.64 -19.70 -15.08
C ALA A 54 -6.73 -18.29 -15.69
N ASP A 55 -7.24 -17.32 -14.94
CA ASP A 55 -7.46 -15.95 -15.38
C ASP A 55 -6.24 -15.05 -15.16
N PHE A 56 -5.19 -15.52 -14.46
CA PHE A 56 -3.99 -14.72 -14.22
C PHE A 56 -3.24 -14.39 -15.51
N ALA A 57 -3.17 -15.31 -16.48
CA ALA A 57 -2.43 -15.06 -17.72
C ALA A 57 -3.06 -13.96 -18.62
N ALA A 58 -4.30 -13.55 -18.33
CA ALA A 58 -4.99 -12.53 -19.11
C ALA A 58 -4.34 -11.14 -18.99
N PRO A 59 -4.52 -10.28 -20.00
CA PRO A 59 -4.13 -8.88 -19.92
C PRO A 59 -4.88 -8.16 -18.79
N SER A 60 -4.20 -7.19 -18.17
CA SER A 60 -4.84 -6.16 -17.36
C SER A 60 -5.36 -5.03 -18.27
N LEU A 61 -6.13 -4.09 -17.73
CA LEU A 61 -6.52 -2.88 -18.45
C LEU A 61 -5.37 -1.88 -18.62
N ARG A 62 -4.26 -2.07 -17.89
CA ARG A 62 -3.05 -1.27 -18.07
C ARG A 62 -2.29 -1.77 -19.29
N ALA A 63 -2.17 -0.90 -20.30
CA ALA A 63 -1.53 -1.23 -21.57
C ALA A 63 -0.15 -1.88 -21.38
N GLY A 64 0.07 -3.02 -22.05
CA GLY A 64 1.33 -3.76 -21.98
C GLY A 64 1.57 -4.56 -20.70
N MET A 65 0.61 -4.61 -19.77
CA MET A 65 0.73 -5.40 -18.53
C MET A 65 -0.27 -6.55 -18.48
N SER A 66 0.23 -7.76 -18.20
CA SER A 66 -0.60 -8.86 -17.72
C SER A 66 -1.01 -8.62 -16.25
N ARG A 67 -2.06 -9.30 -15.79
CA ARG A 67 -2.50 -9.24 -14.38
C ARG A 67 -1.37 -9.57 -13.37
N PRO A 68 -0.56 -10.63 -13.53
CA PRO A 68 0.55 -10.90 -12.61
C PRO A 68 1.63 -9.82 -12.66
N ARG A 69 1.90 -9.22 -13.83
CA ARG A 69 2.84 -8.10 -13.93
C ARG A 69 2.34 -6.87 -13.18
N LEU A 70 1.04 -6.56 -13.30
CA LEU A 70 0.41 -5.47 -12.53
C LEU A 70 0.52 -5.74 -11.02
N ILE A 71 0.17 -6.94 -10.56
CA ILE A 71 0.24 -7.31 -9.13
C ILE A 71 1.69 -7.22 -8.62
N ALA A 72 2.65 -7.77 -9.38
CA ALA A 72 4.06 -7.71 -9.02
C ALA A 72 4.57 -6.28 -8.96
N HIS A 73 4.22 -5.42 -9.92
CA HIS A 73 4.58 -4.01 -9.94
C HIS A 73 4.06 -3.28 -8.68
N VAL A 74 2.78 -3.44 -8.34
CA VAL A 74 2.17 -2.82 -7.15
C VAL A 74 2.80 -3.35 -5.84
N SER A 75 3.19 -4.62 -5.82
CA SER A 75 3.86 -5.24 -4.67
C SER A 75 5.27 -4.69 -4.49
N TYR A 76 6.02 -4.54 -5.59
CA TYR A 76 7.36 -3.97 -5.54
C TYR A 76 7.38 -2.49 -5.22
N ARG A 77 6.39 -1.71 -5.69
CA ARG A 77 6.21 -0.33 -5.22
C ARG A 77 5.95 -0.27 -3.72
N ALA A 78 5.13 -1.17 -3.17
CA ALA A 78 4.90 -1.24 -1.72
C ALA A 78 6.20 -1.55 -0.95
N ARG A 79 7.00 -2.50 -1.44
CA ARG A 79 8.29 -2.81 -0.83
C ARG A 79 9.30 -1.67 -0.96
N ALA A 80 9.33 -0.96 -2.08
CA ALA A 80 10.19 0.21 -2.26
C ALA A 80 9.84 1.32 -1.25
N LEU A 81 8.55 1.61 -1.07
CA LEU A 81 8.07 2.51 -0.01
C LEU A 81 8.49 2.04 1.38
N ALA A 82 8.33 0.75 1.68
CA ALA A 82 8.70 0.18 2.98
C ALA A 82 10.20 0.35 3.26
N LEU A 83 11.06 0.01 2.30
CA LEU A 83 12.51 0.20 2.43
C LEU A 83 12.89 1.69 2.58
N ALA A 84 12.23 2.58 1.83
CA ALA A 84 12.51 4.00 1.94
C ALA A 84 12.13 4.57 3.32
N LEU A 85 11.01 4.13 3.91
CA LEU A 85 10.60 4.51 5.26
C LEU A 85 11.50 3.91 6.34
N LYS A 86 11.90 2.64 6.18
CA LYS A 86 12.87 1.97 7.06
C LYS A 86 14.18 2.75 7.10
N GLY A 87 14.68 3.18 5.93
CA GLY A 87 15.91 3.95 5.75
C GLY A 87 15.98 5.27 6.51
N LEU A 88 14.84 5.84 6.95
CA LEU A 88 14.81 7.04 7.78
C LEU A 88 15.17 6.76 9.25
N ARG A 89 14.88 5.55 9.72
CA ARG A 89 15.05 5.15 11.12
C ARG A 89 16.33 4.36 11.35
N GLU A 90 16.70 3.53 10.37
CA GLU A 90 17.88 2.66 10.45
C GLU A 90 18.52 2.49 9.07
N GLY A 91 19.81 2.12 9.08
CA GLY A 91 20.52 1.83 7.84
C GLY A 91 19.94 0.63 7.12
N LEU A 92 19.83 0.72 5.80
CA LEU A 92 19.51 -0.42 4.95
C LEU A 92 20.72 -1.36 4.86
N THR A 93 20.47 -2.66 4.75
CA THR A 93 21.53 -3.60 4.38
C THR A 93 21.99 -3.34 2.93
N ASP A 94 23.17 -3.83 2.55
CA ASP A 94 23.66 -3.72 1.17
C ASP A 94 22.66 -4.34 0.17
N GLU A 95 22.07 -5.49 0.53
CA GLU A 95 21.02 -6.14 -0.28
C GLU A 95 19.79 -5.24 -0.45
N GLU A 96 19.34 -4.56 0.60
CA GLU A 96 18.19 -3.66 0.56
C GLU A 96 18.49 -2.40 -0.26
N ALA A 97 19.68 -1.83 -0.13
CA ALA A 97 20.11 -0.63 -0.86
C ALA A 97 20.28 -0.91 -2.36
N GLU A 98 20.78 -2.10 -2.71
CA GLU A 98 21.00 -2.54 -4.10
C GLU A 98 19.79 -3.24 -4.72
N TRP A 99 18.69 -3.39 -3.96
CA TRP A 99 17.50 -4.09 -4.44
C TRP A 99 16.88 -3.41 -5.67
N ARG A 100 16.92 -4.08 -6.82
CA ARG A 100 16.34 -3.63 -8.10
C ARG A 100 15.46 -4.74 -8.70
N PRO A 101 14.18 -4.83 -8.33
CA PRO A 101 13.31 -5.93 -8.77
C PRO A 101 12.87 -5.75 -10.23
N ASP A 102 12.62 -6.87 -10.92
CA ASP A 102 11.96 -6.86 -12.24
C ASP A 102 10.54 -7.43 -12.14
N ALA A 103 9.54 -6.57 -12.32
CA ALA A 103 8.13 -6.96 -12.36
C ALA A 103 7.78 -7.87 -13.54
N ALA A 104 8.51 -7.79 -14.67
CA ALA A 104 8.31 -8.67 -15.81
C ALA A 104 8.78 -10.09 -15.49
N PHE A 105 9.98 -10.25 -14.92
CA PHE A 105 10.46 -11.53 -14.40
C PHE A 105 9.53 -12.10 -13.34
N ALA A 106 9.11 -11.29 -12.36
CA ALA A 106 8.21 -11.72 -11.30
C ALA A 106 6.87 -12.23 -11.84
N ALA A 107 6.37 -11.67 -12.94
CA ALA A 107 5.12 -12.10 -13.56
C ALA A 107 5.15 -13.55 -14.08
N THR A 108 6.34 -14.18 -14.17
CA THR A 108 6.50 -15.60 -14.55
C THR A 108 6.38 -16.57 -13.38
N LEU A 109 6.32 -16.05 -12.14
CA LEU A 109 6.20 -16.89 -10.94
C LEU A 109 4.84 -17.61 -10.88
N PRO A 110 4.77 -18.75 -10.17
CA PRO A 110 3.50 -19.43 -9.91
C PRO A 110 2.47 -18.49 -9.28
N VAL A 111 1.19 -18.64 -9.62
CA VAL A 111 0.09 -17.77 -9.13
C VAL A 111 0.11 -17.62 -7.60
N ARG A 112 0.33 -18.71 -6.87
CA ARG A 112 0.46 -18.67 -5.40
C ARG A 112 1.57 -17.72 -4.91
N ALA A 113 2.69 -17.66 -5.62
CA ALA A 113 3.82 -16.80 -5.28
C ALA A 113 3.49 -15.33 -5.57
N ILE A 114 2.74 -15.03 -6.63
CA ILE A 114 2.23 -13.67 -6.89
C ILE A 114 1.28 -13.21 -5.79
N ARG A 115 0.36 -14.07 -5.34
CA ARG A 115 -0.55 -13.75 -4.22
C ARG A 115 0.24 -13.49 -2.93
N HIS A 116 1.21 -14.34 -2.62
CA HIS A 116 2.07 -14.18 -1.45
C HIS A 116 2.94 -12.92 -1.54
N LEU A 117 3.48 -12.59 -2.72
CA LEU A 117 4.25 -11.38 -2.95
C LEU A 117 3.44 -10.13 -2.58
N TYR A 118 2.19 -10.07 -3.03
CA TYR A 118 1.31 -8.96 -2.66
C TYR A 118 1.03 -8.93 -1.15
N TYR A 119 0.62 -10.06 -0.57
CA TYR A 119 0.34 -10.14 0.86
C TYR A 119 1.53 -9.68 1.73
N HIS A 120 2.73 -10.19 1.45
CA HIS A 120 3.91 -9.85 2.23
C HIS A 120 4.32 -8.38 2.07
N SER A 121 4.29 -7.85 0.84
CA SER A 121 4.65 -6.45 0.61
C SER A 121 3.67 -5.47 1.27
N ASP A 122 2.37 -5.80 1.30
CA ASP A 122 1.36 -4.99 1.95
C ASP A 122 1.48 -5.00 3.48
N VAL A 123 1.68 -6.19 4.07
CA VAL A 123 1.95 -6.34 5.51
C VAL A 123 3.19 -5.56 5.91
N HIS A 124 4.28 -5.67 5.14
CA HIS A 124 5.53 -4.99 5.43
C HIS A 124 5.36 -3.46 5.38
N LEU A 125 4.77 -2.91 4.32
CA LEU A 125 4.53 -1.47 4.24
C LEU A 125 3.63 -0.96 5.39
N ASN A 126 2.61 -1.73 5.77
CA ASN A 126 1.75 -1.35 6.89
C ASN A 126 2.43 -1.46 8.26
N VAL A 127 3.49 -2.26 8.41
CA VAL A 127 4.40 -2.20 9.57
C VAL A 127 5.19 -0.89 9.52
N GLU A 128 5.80 -0.57 8.38
CA GLU A 128 6.62 0.64 8.24
C GLU A 128 5.84 1.94 8.46
N PHE A 129 4.55 2.00 8.09
CA PHE A 129 3.70 3.13 8.45
C PHE A 129 3.48 3.27 9.96
N ARG A 130 3.31 2.15 10.67
CA ARG A 130 3.14 2.15 12.14
C ARG A 130 4.43 2.51 12.86
N ASP A 131 5.57 2.13 12.29
CA ASP A 131 6.89 2.38 12.86
C ASP A 131 7.44 3.77 12.51
N CYS A 132 6.84 4.47 11.55
CA CYS A 132 7.27 5.79 11.13
C CYS A 132 7.14 6.80 12.28
N ARG A 133 8.25 7.49 12.59
CA ARG A 133 8.34 8.38 13.75
C ARG A 133 7.59 9.69 13.50
N PRO A 134 7.11 10.37 14.55
CA PRO A 134 6.42 11.66 14.41
C PRO A 134 7.21 12.69 13.58
N GLU A 135 8.51 12.83 13.81
CA GLU A 135 9.39 13.76 13.12
C GLU A 135 9.53 13.45 11.61
N ASP A 136 9.51 12.17 11.23
CA ASP A 136 9.58 11.74 9.84
C ASP A 136 8.27 12.09 9.12
N TRP A 137 7.11 11.99 9.77
CA TRP A 137 5.84 12.41 9.18
C TRP A 137 5.78 13.91 8.86
N ASP A 138 6.43 14.76 9.66
CA ASP A 138 6.35 16.21 9.50
C ASP A 138 7.44 16.80 8.61
N GLY A 139 8.63 16.19 8.57
CA GLY A 139 9.78 16.72 7.83
C GLY A 139 10.53 15.71 6.97
N GLY A 140 10.19 14.43 7.03
CA GLY A 140 10.89 13.38 6.32
C GLY A 140 10.63 13.42 4.81
N GLN A 141 11.65 13.06 4.06
CA GLN A 141 11.60 12.90 2.61
C GLN A 141 12.13 11.52 2.22
N ILE A 142 11.51 10.91 1.22
CA ILE A 142 11.96 9.65 0.63
C ILE A 142 12.15 9.81 -0.87
N VAL A 143 12.98 8.95 -1.45
CA VAL A 143 13.10 8.81 -2.91
C VAL A 143 12.34 7.55 -3.34
N LEU A 144 11.44 7.71 -4.30
CA LEU A 144 10.68 6.62 -4.94
C LEU A 144 10.67 6.87 -6.44
N ASP A 145 11.01 5.85 -7.24
CA ASP A 145 11.07 5.96 -8.71
C ASP A 145 11.92 7.12 -9.24
N GLY A 146 12.95 7.53 -8.49
CA GLY A 146 13.81 8.66 -8.84
C GLY A 146 13.24 10.04 -8.50
N GLU A 147 12.04 10.10 -7.93
CA GLU A 147 11.40 11.33 -7.47
C GLU A 147 11.43 11.42 -5.94
N THR A 148 11.51 12.66 -5.42
CA THR A 148 11.50 12.92 -3.98
C THR A 148 10.08 13.24 -3.51
N PHE A 149 9.62 12.54 -2.48
CA PHE A 149 8.31 12.74 -1.88
C PHE A 149 8.43 13.03 -0.38
N ALA A 150 7.56 13.90 0.13
CA ALA A 150 7.37 14.00 1.58
C ALA A 150 6.80 12.68 2.12
N VAL A 151 7.29 12.22 3.28
CA VAL A 151 6.81 11.00 3.94
C VAL A 151 5.30 11.05 4.16
N ARG A 152 4.75 12.21 4.55
CA ARG A 152 3.31 12.47 4.70
C ARG A 152 2.48 12.15 3.44
N ALA A 153 3.06 12.27 2.25
CA ALA A 153 2.36 11.97 1.01
C ALA A 153 2.29 10.46 0.69
N THR A 154 3.14 9.65 1.31
CA THR A 154 3.29 8.23 0.97
C THR A 154 2.03 7.39 1.15
N PRO A 155 1.14 7.61 2.15
CA PRO A 155 -0.10 6.86 2.24
C PRO A 155 -1.07 7.19 1.09
N LEU A 156 -1.15 8.45 0.66
CA LEU A 156 -1.98 8.83 -0.48
C LEU A 156 -1.45 8.26 -1.80
N LEU A 157 -0.12 8.24 -1.99
CA LEU A 157 0.52 7.57 -3.13
C LEU A 157 0.15 6.08 -3.15
N ARG A 158 0.30 5.40 -2.01
CA ARG A 158 -0.09 3.98 -1.88
C ARG A 158 -1.58 3.78 -2.17
N ALA A 159 -2.44 4.66 -1.65
CA ALA A 159 -3.88 4.58 -1.88
C ALA A 159 -4.21 4.66 -3.38
N ARG A 160 -3.64 5.64 -4.09
CA ARG A 160 -3.82 5.78 -5.54
C ARG A 160 -3.36 4.53 -6.30
N ASP A 161 -2.20 3.98 -5.92
CA ASP A 161 -1.65 2.77 -6.53
C ASP A 161 -2.61 1.57 -6.42
N VAL A 162 -3.08 1.24 -5.20
CA VAL A 162 -3.90 0.03 -4.98
C VAL A 162 -5.33 0.18 -5.47
N TRP A 163 -5.93 1.37 -5.35
CA TRP A 163 -7.28 1.62 -5.84
C TRP A 163 -7.33 1.61 -7.37
N GLY A 164 -6.36 2.26 -8.02
CA GLY A 164 -6.21 2.23 -9.47
C GLY A 164 -5.91 0.82 -9.98
N ALA A 165 -4.97 0.11 -9.33
CA ALA A 165 -4.63 -1.26 -9.70
C ALA A 165 -5.80 -2.24 -9.57
N ALA A 166 -6.72 -2.04 -8.63
CA ALA A 166 -7.89 -2.88 -8.51
C ALA A 166 -8.82 -2.77 -9.73
N VAL A 167 -9.02 -1.55 -10.26
CA VAL A 167 -9.75 -1.33 -11.52
C VAL A 167 -8.96 -1.91 -12.68
N ASP A 168 -7.66 -1.60 -12.75
CA ASP A 168 -6.78 -2.05 -13.83
C ASP A 168 -6.68 -3.58 -13.90
N LEU A 169 -6.91 -4.30 -12.80
CA LEU A 169 -6.95 -5.76 -12.79
C LEU A 169 -8.01 -6.32 -13.73
N GLY A 170 -9.06 -5.54 -14.03
CA GLY A 170 -10.07 -5.88 -15.03
C GLY A 170 -10.92 -7.09 -14.65
N ASN A 171 -11.21 -7.28 -13.37
CA ASN A 171 -12.02 -8.39 -12.85
C ASN A 171 -13.21 -7.93 -12.00
N GLY A 172 -13.80 -6.78 -12.35
CA GLY A 172 -15.09 -6.33 -11.83
C GLY A 172 -15.04 -5.15 -10.85
N ALA A 173 -13.87 -4.62 -10.50
CA ALA A 173 -13.77 -3.31 -9.86
C ALA A 173 -14.01 -2.19 -10.87
N ARG A 174 -14.68 -1.12 -10.46
CA ARG A 174 -15.06 0.03 -11.31
C ARG A 174 -14.59 1.33 -10.67
N LEU A 175 -14.44 2.37 -11.49
CA LEU A 175 -14.14 3.73 -11.00
C LEU A 175 -15.18 4.27 -9.99
N ALA A 176 -16.43 3.81 -10.09
CA ALA A 176 -17.48 4.17 -9.14
C ALA A 176 -17.25 3.57 -7.74
N ASP A 177 -16.44 2.50 -7.62
CA ASP A 177 -16.13 1.86 -6.35
C ASP A 177 -14.97 2.59 -5.62
N LEU A 178 -14.30 3.54 -6.28
CA LEU A 178 -13.18 4.31 -5.72
C LEU A 178 -13.68 5.48 -4.86
N PRO A 179 -13.06 5.72 -3.68
CA PRO A 179 -13.24 6.96 -2.92
C PRO A 179 -12.93 8.19 -3.78
N ALA A 180 -13.62 9.31 -3.50
CA ALA A 180 -13.48 10.53 -4.29
C ALA A 180 -12.04 11.07 -4.32
N ASP A 181 -11.32 10.98 -3.20
CA ASP A 181 -9.97 11.54 -3.02
C ASP A 181 -8.88 10.85 -3.87
N VAL A 182 -9.16 9.63 -4.34
CA VAL A 182 -8.25 8.82 -5.16
C VAL A 182 -8.77 8.57 -6.57
N ARG A 183 -9.96 9.09 -6.89
CA ARG A 183 -10.51 8.98 -8.23
C ARG A 183 -9.69 9.88 -9.16
N PRO A 184 -9.26 9.38 -10.35
CA PRO A 184 -8.67 10.26 -11.34
C PRO A 184 -9.65 11.37 -11.69
N ALA A 185 -9.14 12.58 -11.90
CA ALA A 185 -9.96 13.68 -12.38
C ALA A 185 -10.73 13.22 -13.61
N SER A 186 -12.04 13.45 -13.64
CA SER A 186 -12.85 13.12 -14.81
C SER A 186 -12.34 13.97 -15.98
N THR A 187 -11.55 13.38 -16.87
CA THR A 187 -11.30 13.97 -18.17
C THR A 187 -12.64 13.94 -18.89
N ALA A 188 -13.35 15.06 -18.90
CA ALA A 188 -14.46 15.25 -19.82
C ALA A 188 -13.90 15.06 -21.23
N MET A 189 -14.40 14.03 -21.93
CA MET A 189 -14.22 13.88 -23.36
C MET A 189 -15.03 14.95 -24.09
#